data_AF-A0A1J5P5V5-F1
#
_entry.id   AF-A0A1J5P5V5-F1
#
_cell.length_a   1.000
_cell.length_b   1.000
_cell.length_c   1.000
_cell.angle_alpha   90.00
_cell.angle_beta   90.00
_cell.angle_gamma   90.00
#
_symmetry.space_group_name_H-M   'P 1'
#
loop_
_entity.id
_entity.type
_entity.pdbx_description
1 polymer ?
#
loop_
_entity_poly.entity_id
_entity_poly.type
_entity_poly.pdbx_seq_one_letter_code
_entity_poly.pdbx_strand_id
1 'polypeptide(L)' 'MARNAECDAVGVSYGAHDVAMLEGLAPAGLVHSVAELHAFFRQNG' A
#
# COMPACT_ATOMS: atom_id res chain seq x y z
N MET A 1 -7.98 -5.35 -6.58
CA MET A 1 -9.30 -4.70 -6.65
C MET A 1 -9.18 -3.20 -6.92
N ALA A 2 -8.49 -2.41 -6.08
CA ALA A 2 -8.34 -0.96 -6.28
C ALA A 2 -7.88 -0.54 -7.68
N ARG A 3 -6.84 -1.19 -8.23
CA ARG A 3 -6.38 -0.96 -9.62
C ARG A 3 -7.47 -1.17 -10.68
N ASN A 4 -8.33 -2.18 -10.51
CA ASN A 4 -9.43 -2.45 -11.45
C ASN A 4 -10.58 -1.44 -11.29
N ALA A 5 -10.63 -0.75 -10.16
CA ALA A 5 -11.61 0.27 -9.84
C ALA A 5 -11.06 1.69 -10.06
N GLU A 6 -9.87 1.82 -10.66
CA GLU A 6 -9.21 3.11 -10.91
C GLU A 6 -9.12 4.00 -9.66
N CYS A 7 -8.90 3.36 -8.51
CA CYS A 7 -8.83 4.01 -7.21
C CYS A 7 -7.41 3.93 -6.65
N ASP A 8 -6.95 5.03 -6.07
CA ASP A 8 -5.68 5.09 -5.35
C ASP A 8 -5.68 4.11 -4.17
N ALA A 9 -4.55 3.46 -3.96
CA ALA A 9 -4.40 2.50 -2.88
C ALA A 9 -2.97 2.47 -2.34
N VAL A 10 -2.87 2.10 -1.06
CA VAL A 10 -1.61 1.83 -0.37
C VAL A 10 -1.48 0.33 -0.18
N GLY A 11 -0.34 -0.25 -0.57
CA GLY A 11 -0.01 -1.64 -0.33
C GLY A 11 0.46 -1.84 1.11
N VAL A 12 -0.12 -2.79 1.83
CA VAL A 12 0.29 -3.15 3.19
C VAL A 12 0.82 -4.57 3.18
N SER A 13 2.11 -4.76 3.43
CA SER A 13 2.75 -6.07 3.35
C SER A 13 2.84 -6.81 4.70
N TYR A 14 2.44 -6.17 5.80
CA TYR A 14 2.35 -6.84 7.11
C TYR A 14 1.15 -7.79 7.09
N GLY A 15 1.34 -8.98 6.53
CA GLY A 15 0.29 -9.98 6.30
C GLY A 15 0.74 -11.13 5.40
N ALA A 16 -0.22 -11.82 4.78
CA ALA A 16 0.02 -13.02 3.96
C ALA A 16 0.46 -12.72 2.51
N HIS A 17 0.70 -11.45 2.16
CA HIS A 17 1.02 -11.04 0.79
C HIS A 17 2.52 -10.77 0.64
N ASP A 18 3.09 -11.29 -0.44
CA ASP A 18 4.47 -11.01 -0.82
C ASP A 18 4.63 -9.56 -1.29
N VAL A 19 5.77 -8.95 -0.93
CA VAL A 19 6.10 -7.56 -1.29
C VAL A 19 6.11 -7.36 -2.81
N ALA A 20 6.70 -8.27 -3.58
CA ALA A 20 6.81 -8.13 -5.03
C ALA A 20 5.44 -8.20 -5.71
N MET A 21 4.50 -8.96 -5.13
CA MET A 21 3.11 -8.99 -5.61
C MET A 21 2.45 -7.61 -5.45
N LEU A 22 2.66 -6.93 -4.33
CA LEU A 22 2.09 -5.62 -4.06
C LEU A 22 2.75 -4.53 -4.92
N GLU A 23 4.06 -4.58 -5.11
CA GLU A 23 4.79 -3.65 -6.00
C GLU A 23 4.29 -3.73 -7.45
N GLY A 24 4.03 -4.95 -7.96
CA GLY A 24 3.49 -5.16 -9.31
C GLY A 24 2.08 -4.58 -9.54
N LEU A 25 1.40 -4.12 -8.49
CA LEU A 25 0.10 -3.44 -8.58
C LEU A 25 0.21 -1.92 -8.65
N ALA A 26 1.42 -1.35 -8.57
CA ALA A 26 1.70 0.08 -8.57
C ALA A 26 0.86 0.90 -7.55
N PRO A 27 0.91 0.57 -6.25
CA PRO A 27 0.24 1.36 -5.22
C PRO A 27 0.92 2.73 -5.05
N ALA A 28 0.18 3.69 -4.50
CA ALA A 28 0.70 5.01 -4.15
C ALA A 28 1.79 4.97 -3.05
N GLY A 29 1.84 3.89 -2.28
CA GLY A 29 2.89 3.61 -1.32
C GLY A 29 2.85 2.15 -0.87
N LEU A 30 3.98 1.65 -0.38
CA LEU A 30 4.10 0.32 0.21
C LEU A 30 4.57 0.46 1.65
N VAL A 31 3.84 -0.11 2.60
CA VAL A 31 4.15 -0.04 4.04
C VAL A 31 4.15 -1.42 4.68
N HIS A 32 5.01 -1.60 5.68
CA HIS A 32 5.29 -2.87 6.34
C HIS A 32 4.83 -2.90 7.79
N SER A 33 4.15 -1.86 8.26
CA SER A 33 3.58 -1.80 9.60
C SER A 33 2.42 -0.79 9.69
N VAL A 34 1.60 -0.92 10.73
CA VAL A 34 0.56 0.08 11.05
C VAL A 34 1.18 1.44 11.34
N ALA A 35 2.34 1.48 11.98
CA ALA A 35 3.06 2.73 12.27
C ALA A 35 3.50 3.44 10.97
N GLU A 36 4.02 2.69 9.99
CA GLU A 36 4.36 3.22 8.66
C GLU A 36 3.13 3.68 7.89
N LEU A 37 2.00 2.96 7.98
CA LEU A 37 0.74 3.40 7.36
C LEU A 37 0.29 4.76 7.91
N HIS A 38 0.34 4.94 9.23
CA HIS A 38 0.05 6.24 9.85
C HIS A 38 1.05 7.33 9.45
N ALA A 39 2.33 6.99 9.28
CA ALA A 39 3.32 7.93 8.79
C ALA A 39 3.04 8.35 7.34
N PHE A 40 2.70 7.37 6.49
CA PHE A 40 2.35 7.60 5.09
C PHE A 40 1.17 8.56 4.94
N PHE A 41 0.07 8.33 5.66
CA PHE A 41 -1.09 9.23 5.59
C PHE A 41 -0.83 10.63 6.15
N ARG A 42 0.09 10.78 7.10
CA ARG A 42 0.50 12.12 7.59
C ARG A 42 1.37 12.89 6.60
N GLN A 43 2.05 12.19 5.68
CA GLN A 43 2.94 12.79 4.69
C GLN A 43 2.22 13.09 3.35
N ASN A 44 1.11 12.40 3.08
CA ASN A 44 0.41 12.42 1.79
C ASN A 44 -1.05 12.91 1.90
N GLY A 45 -1.45 13.47 3.04
CA GLY A 45 -2.75 14.12 3.26
C GLY A 45 -2.61 15.62 3.41
#